data_AF-M1DQZ4-F1
#
_entry.id   AF-M1DQZ4-F1
#
_cell.length_a   1.000
_cell.length_b   1.000
_cell.length_c   1.000
_cell.angle_alpha   90.00
_cell.angle_beta   90.00
_cell.angle_gamma   90.00
#
_symmetry.space_group_name_H-M   'P 1'
#
loop_
_entity.id
_entity.type
_entity.pdbx_description
1 polymer ?
#
loop_
_entity_poly.entity_id
_entity_poly.type
_entity_poly.pdbx_seq_one_letter_code
_entity_poly.pdbx_strand_id
1 'polypeptide(L)'
;MDTTIITGVLGNGFTAQDVTFRNNAGPIKHQAVALRVEADSVSFYKCRFDGYQDTLYAKKQRQFYRDCEIYGTIDFICGDATSMFQNCLIEARTPMARQYNTITAQKRDFEALKSETVLQNCSIKATVDLEKSDNVTM
;
A
#
# COMPACT_ATOMS: atom_id res chain seq x y z
N MET A 1 2.15 17.95 -9.15
CA MET A 1 3.09 16.89 -8.76
C MET A 1 2.80 15.68 -9.64
N ASP A 2 3.72 15.31 -10.51
CA ASP A 2 3.57 14.16 -11.41
C ASP A 2 3.81 12.86 -10.63
N THR A 3 2.77 12.33 -10.02
CA THR A 3 2.81 10.97 -9.43
C THR A 3 2.87 9.95 -10.56
N THR A 4 3.90 9.11 -10.58
CA THR A 4 3.97 7.99 -11.52
C THR A 4 3.07 6.87 -11.03
N ILE A 5 2.05 6.52 -11.82
CA ILE A 5 1.12 5.42 -11.53
C ILE A 5 1.33 4.34 -12.59
N ILE A 6 1.62 3.11 -12.18
CA ILE A 6 1.81 1.98 -13.12
C ILE A 6 0.49 1.36 -13.54
N THR A 7 -0.44 1.19 -12.61
CA THR A 7 -1.74 0.56 -12.90
C THR A 7 -2.87 1.27 -12.16
N GLY A 8 -3.98 1.48 -12.87
CA GLY A 8 -5.22 2.05 -12.33
C GLY A 8 -6.39 1.10 -12.50
N VAL A 9 -7.13 0.84 -11.41
CA VAL A 9 -8.37 0.05 -11.43
C VAL A 9 -9.55 0.98 -11.23
N LEU A 10 -10.40 1.08 -12.26
CA LEU A 10 -11.58 1.95 -12.32
C LEU A 10 -12.91 1.19 -12.48
N GLY A 11 -12.86 -0.10 -12.79
CA GLY A 11 -14.04 -0.94 -12.98
C GLY A 11 -14.54 -1.53 -11.67
N ASN A 12 -15.82 -1.32 -11.35
CA ASN A 12 -16.46 -1.94 -10.19
C ASN A 12 -16.46 -3.47 -10.30
N GLY A 13 -16.29 -4.16 -9.18
CA GLY A 13 -16.24 -5.63 -9.15
C GLY A 13 -14.93 -6.22 -9.66
N PHE A 14 -13.92 -5.40 -9.95
CA PHE A 14 -12.61 -5.90 -10.38
C PHE A 14 -12.05 -6.88 -9.34
N THR A 15 -11.53 -8.00 -9.84
CA THR A 15 -10.87 -9.00 -9.00
C THR A 15 -9.56 -9.39 -9.65
N ALA A 16 -8.49 -9.47 -8.85
CA ALA A 16 -7.21 -10.01 -9.27
C ALA A 16 -6.73 -11.06 -8.27
N GLN A 17 -6.08 -12.09 -8.80
CA GLN A 17 -5.50 -13.15 -8.00
C GLN A 17 -4.14 -13.58 -8.57
N ASP A 18 -3.18 -13.88 -7.69
CA ASP A 18 -1.85 -14.40 -8.05
C ASP A 18 -1.08 -13.47 -9.03
N VAL A 19 -1.23 -12.15 -8.85
CA VAL A 19 -0.61 -11.10 -9.70
C VAL A 19 0.28 -10.16 -8.88
N THR A 20 1.39 -9.72 -9.46
CA THR A 20 2.24 -8.65 -8.90
C THR A 20 2.02 -7.33 -9.63
N PHE A 21 1.72 -6.28 -8.87
CA PHE A 21 1.75 -4.88 -9.31
C PHE A 21 3.02 -4.22 -8.75
N ARG A 22 3.89 -3.70 -9.62
CA ARG A 22 5.21 -3.20 -9.22
C ARG A 22 5.54 -1.84 -9.83
N ASN A 23 6.07 -0.93 -9.02
CA ASN A 23 6.68 0.31 -9.48
C ASN A 23 8.17 0.37 -9.08
N ASN A 24 9.05 0.34 -10.08
CA ASN A 24 10.50 0.30 -9.92
C ASN A 24 11.18 1.68 -9.93
N ALA A 25 10.42 2.77 -9.76
CA ALA A 25 10.99 4.12 -9.75
C ALA A 25 12.03 4.35 -8.64
N GLY A 26 11.96 3.57 -7.56
CA GLY A 26 12.87 3.67 -6.42
C GLY A 26 12.52 4.82 -5.46
N PRO A 27 13.17 4.87 -4.28
CA PRO A 27 12.81 5.81 -3.23
C PRO A 27 13.21 7.26 -3.56
N ILE A 28 14.21 7.45 -4.43
CA ILE A 28 14.68 8.77 -4.91
C ILE A 28 13.57 9.51 -5.67
N LYS A 29 12.64 8.77 -6.30
CA LYS A 29 11.54 9.38 -7.06
C LYS A 29 10.43 9.94 -6.17
N HIS A 30 10.50 9.75 -4.86
CA HIS A 30 9.42 10.05 -3.93
C HIS A 30 8.14 9.29 -4.33
N GLN A 31 6.98 9.96 -4.42
CA GLN A 31 5.70 9.31 -4.68
C GLN A 31 5.69 8.51 -6.01
N ALA A 32 5.53 7.19 -5.90
CA ALA A 32 5.53 6.29 -7.05
C ALA A 32 4.58 5.09 -6.80
N VAL A 33 3.36 5.21 -7.32
CA VAL A 33 2.27 4.27 -7.07
C VAL A 33 2.41 3.03 -7.96
N ALA A 34 2.41 1.85 -7.35
CA ALA A 34 2.34 0.58 -8.09
C ALA A 34 0.90 0.29 -8.52
N LEU A 35 -0.06 0.50 -7.64
CA LEU A 35 -1.48 0.34 -7.95
C LEU A 35 -2.32 1.45 -7.33
N ARG A 36 -3.18 2.06 -8.16
CA ARG A 36 -4.26 2.94 -7.71
C ARG A 36 -5.61 2.27 -7.92
N VAL A 37 -6.43 2.23 -6.88
CA VAL A 37 -7.77 1.64 -6.93
C VAL A 37 -8.82 2.70 -6.63
N GLU A 38 -9.70 2.94 -7.60
CA GLU A 38 -10.78 3.93 -7.56
C GLU A 38 -12.08 3.28 -8.06
N ALA A 39 -12.42 2.12 -7.51
CA ALA A 39 -13.57 1.33 -7.89
C ALA A 39 -14.16 0.61 -6.68
N ASP A 40 -15.46 0.31 -6.76
CA ASP A 40 -16.22 -0.31 -5.68
C ASP A 40 -16.30 -1.83 -5.81
N SER A 41 -16.43 -2.52 -4.68
CA SER A 41 -16.49 -3.98 -4.59
C SER A 41 -15.29 -4.67 -5.25
N VAL A 42 -14.10 -4.10 -5.06
CA VAL A 42 -12.85 -4.64 -5.61
C VAL A 42 -12.23 -5.65 -4.65
N SER A 43 -11.69 -6.75 -5.18
CA SER A 43 -10.98 -7.74 -4.37
C SER A 43 -9.62 -8.14 -4.94
N PHE A 44 -8.66 -8.38 -4.05
CA PHE A 44 -7.34 -8.89 -4.38
C PHE A 44 -7.03 -10.11 -3.50
N TYR A 45 -6.60 -11.21 -4.12
CA TYR A 45 -6.27 -12.45 -3.42
C TYR A 45 -4.87 -12.93 -3.79
N LYS A 46 -3.98 -13.16 -2.81
CA LYS A 46 -2.59 -13.59 -3.09
C LYS A 46 -1.85 -12.68 -4.08
N CYS A 47 -2.18 -11.39 -4.09
CA CYS A 47 -1.49 -10.42 -4.93
C CYS A 47 -0.30 -9.83 -4.18
N ARG A 48 0.66 -9.31 -4.95
CA ARG A 48 1.82 -8.58 -4.43
C ARG A 48 1.81 -7.14 -4.92
N PHE A 49 2.02 -6.20 -4.00
CA PHE A 49 2.14 -4.78 -4.28
C PHE A 49 3.54 -4.31 -3.87
N ASP A 50 4.34 -3.91 -4.85
CA ASP A 50 5.79 -3.78 -4.71
C ASP A 50 6.25 -2.37 -5.13
N GLY A 51 6.73 -1.58 -4.17
CA GLY A 51 7.14 -0.20 -4.39
C GLY A 51 7.91 0.38 -3.19
N TYR A 52 7.96 1.71 -3.13
CA TYR A 52 8.60 2.47 -2.06
C TYR A 52 7.58 3.43 -1.42
N GLN A 53 7.55 4.70 -1.85
CA GLN A 53 6.58 5.67 -1.34
C GLN A 53 5.27 5.61 -2.13
N ASP A 54 4.14 5.62 -1.41
CA ASP A 54 2.77 5.53 -1.96
C ASP A 54 2.47 4.23 -2.76
N THR A 55 3.09 3.09 -2.42
CA THR A 55 2.98 1.82 -3.19
C THR A 55 1.54 1.47 -3.59
N LEU A 56 0.63 1.39 -2.62
CA LEU A 56 -0.78 1.06 -2.83
C LEU A 56 -1.67 2.26 -2.50
N TYR A 57 -2.23 2.87 -3.53
CA TYR A 57 -3.18 3.96 -3.39
C TYR A 57 -4.62 3.42 -3.44
N ALA A 58 -5.12 2.97 -2.27
CA ALA A 58 -6.51 2.62 -2.03
C ALA A 58 -7.38 3.88 -1.97
N LYS A 59 -7.60 4.51 -3.14
CA LYS A 59 -8.06 5.90 -3.22
C LYS A 59 -9.46 6.12 -2.67
N LYS A 60 -10.45 5.31 -3.05
CA LYS A 60 -11.85 5.47 -2.61
C LYS A 60 -12.66 4.18 -2.83
N GLN A 61 -13.87 4.13 -2.27
CA GLN A 61 -14.82 3.01 -2.32
C GLN A 61 -14.40 1.77 -1.52
N ARG A 62 -15.16 0.66 -1.63
CA ARG A 62 -14.97 -0.55 -0.84
C ARG A 62 -13.99 -1.50 -1.52
N GLN A 63 -12.96 -1.91 -0.78
CA GLN A 63 -11.85 -2.70 -1.30
C GLN A 63 -11.45 -3.79 -0.29
N PHE A 64 -11.18 -5.01 -0.77
CA PHE A 64 -10.78 -6.12 0.07
C PHE A 64 -9.47 -6.75 -0.42
N TYR A 65 -8.50 -6.91 0.48
CA TYR A 65 -7.18 -7.46 0.20
C TYR A 65 -6.97 -8.64 1.13
N ARG A 66 -6.76 -9.85 0.59
CA ARG A 66 -6.61 -11.07 1.39
C ARG A 66 -5.42 -11.91 0.97
N ASP A 67 -4.67 -12.37 1.96
CA ASP A 67 -3.47 -13.19 1.77
C ASP A 67 -2.45 -12.50 0.83
N CYS A 68 -2.44 -11.16 0.80
CA CYS A 68 -1.59 -10.36 -0.09
C CYS A 68 -0.27 -9.97 0.59
N GLU A 69 0.72 -9.61 -0.22
CA GLU A 69 1.99 -9.02 0.24
C GLU A 69 2.08 -7.56 -0.18
N ILE A 70 2.37 -6.65 0.76
CA ILE A 70 2.52 -5.22 0.52
C ILE A 70 3.89 -4.77 1.00
N TYR A 71 4.65 -4.14 0.11
CA TYR A 71 5.99 -3.63 0.41
C TYR A 71 6.09 -2.11 0.17
N GLY A 72 6.80 -1.40 1.05
CA GLY A 72 7.13 0.01 0.82
C GLY A 72 7.90 0.67 1.95
N THR A 73 8.02 2.00 1.86
CA THR A 73 8.74 2.84 2.82
C THR A 73 7.81 3.84 3.50
N ILE A 74 7.44 4.90 2.79
CA ILE A 74 6.59 6.00 3.28
C ILE A 74 5.18 5.85 2.71
N ASP A 75 4.18 5.90 3.58
CA ASP A 75 2.75 5.98 3.25
C ASP A 75 2.31 4.90 2.25
N PHE A 76 2.91 3.72 2.35
CA PHE A 76 2.84 2.74 1.27
C PHE A 76 1.50 1.99 1.18
N ILE A 77 0.61 2.20 2.14
CA ILE A 77 -0.83 1.99 2.04
C ILE A 77 -1.52 3.33 2.30
N CYS A 78 -2.11 3.96 1.30
CA CYS A 78 -2.71 5.28 1.47
C CYS A 78 -4.03 5.47 0.74
N GLY A 79 -4.78 6.49 1.14
CA GLY A 79 -6.01 6.92 0.49
C GLY A 79 -7.24 6.94 1.40
N ASP A 80 -8.40 7.02 0.77
CA ASP A 80 -9.69 7.25 1.43
C ASP A 80 -10.72 6.14 1.12
N ALA A 81 -10.25 4.94 0.82
CA ALA A 81 -11.11 3.77 0.68
C ALA A 81 -11.65 3.28 2.03
N THR A 82 -12.79 2.59 1.99
CA THR A 82 -13.13 1.60 3.02
C THR A 82 -12.39 0.31 2.65
N SER A 83 -11.23 0.10 3.24
CA SER A 83 -10.31 -0.97 2.86
C SER A 83 -10.06 -1.93 4.02
N MET A 84 -10.16 -3.22 3.73
CA MET A 84 -9.85 -4.29 4.69
C MET A 84 -8.71 -5.12 4.12
N PHE A 85 -7.63 -5.20 4.89
CA PHE A 85 -6.49 -6.08 4.67
C PHE A 85 -6.60 -7.22 5.67
N GLN A 86 -6.76 -8.44 5.19
CA GLN A 86 -6.94 -9.61 6.03
C GLN A 86 -5.86 -10.64 5.71
N ASN A 87 -5.16 -11.13 6.74
CA ASN A 87 -4.09 -12.12 6.60
C ASN A 87 -2.97 -11.69 5.64
N CYS A 88 -2.73 -10.39 5.49
CA CYS A 88 -1.69 -9.89 4.60
C CYS A 88 -0.32 -9.86 5.30
N LEU A 89 0.74 -10.00 4.51
CA LEU A 89 2.08 -9.60 4.89
C LEU A 89 2.29 -8.13 4.51
N ILE A 90 2.71 -7.32 5.48
CA ILE A 90 3.00 -5.89 5.32
C ILE A 90 4.46 -5.70 5.73
N GLU A 91 5.32 -5.41 4.77
CA GLU A 91 6.76 -5.45 4.98
C GLU A 91 7.44 -4.12 4.63
N ALA A 92 7.98 -3.46 5.65
CA ALA A 92 8.67 -2.18 5.51
C ALA A 92 10.09 -2.38 4.95
N ARG A 93 10.46 -1.54 3.97
CA ARG A 93 11.77 -1.54 3.30
C ARG A 93 12.74 -0.54 3.92
N THR A 94 14.02 -0.68 3.61
CA THR A 94 15.01 0.35 3.96
C THR A 94 14.65 1.68 3.27
N PRO A 95 14.31 2.75 4.02
CA PRO A 95 14.05 4.06 3.45
C PRO A 95 15.37 4.76 3.10
N MET A 96 15.30 5.94 2.47
CA MET A 96 16.51 6.75 2.30
C MET A 96 17.01 7.29 3.64
N ALA A 97 18.26 7.74 3.68
CA ALA A 97 18.81 8.40 4.86
C ALA A 97 17.91 9.56 5.31
N ARG A 98 17.66 9.63 6.64
CA ARG A 98 16.80 10.64 7.29
C ARG A 98 15.32 10.56 6.92
N GLN A 99 14.87 9.49 6.27
CA GLN A 99 13.46 9.16 6.16
C GLN A 99 13.10 8.10 7.21
N TYR A 100 11.82 8.02 7.54
CA TYR A 100 11.23 7.00 8.39
C TYR A 100 10.16 6.27 7.60
N ASN A 101 9.83 5.04 8.01
CA ASN A 101 8.76 4.29 7.39
C ASN A 101 7.41 4.65 8.01
N THR A 102 6.39 4.74 7.17
CA THR A 102 4.99 4.82 7.59
C THR A 102 4.21 3.80 6.78
N ILE A 103 3.43 2.98 7.47
CA ILE A 103 2.63 1.94 6.80
C ILE A 103 1.41 2.58 6.15
N THR A 104 0.62 3.31 6.94
CA THR A 104 -0.65 3.86 6.51
C THR A 104 -0.65 5.38 6.50
N ALA A 105 -1.19 5.98 5.43
CA ALA A 105 -1.63 7.37 5.41
C ALA A 105 -3.09 7.44 4.96
N GLN A 106 -3.99 7.25 5.92
CA GLN A 106 -5.42 7.36 5.69
C GLN A 106 -5.78 8.85 5.45
N LYS A 107 -6.56 9.11 4.40
CA LYS A 107 -6.89 10.46 3.89
C LYS A 107 -8.39 10.74 3.92
N ARG A 108 -9.06 10.49 5.05
CA ARG A 108 -10.48 10.78 5.25
C ARG A 108 -10.71 12.27 5.18
N ASP A 109 -11.28 12.70 4.07
CA ASP A 109 -11.47 14.13 3.77
C ASP A 109 -12.62 14.73 4.59
N PHE A 110 -13.65 13.95 4.96
CA PHE A 110 -14.82 14.44 5.69
C PHE A 110 -15.31 13.44 6.75
N GLU A 111 -15.74 13.93 7.92
CA GLU A 111 -16.25 13.09 9.02
C GLU A 111 -17.48 12.24 8.63
N ALA A 112 -18.27 12.69 7.66
CA ALA A 112 -19.44 11.96 7.17
C ALA A 112 -19.08 10.71 6.35
N LEU A 113 -17.84 10.60 5.86
CA LEU A 113 -17.37 9.44 5.11
C LEU A 113 -17.06 8.29 6.07
N LYS A 114 -17.57 7.11 5.74
CA LYS A 114 -17.30 5.86 6.48
C LYS A 114 -16.09 5.12 5.90
N SER A 115 -15.06 5.87 5.52
CA SER A 115 -13.80 5.35 5.00
C SER A 115 -12.84 5.07 6.14
N GLU A 116 -12.21 3.91 6.09
CA GLU A 116 -11.31 3.39 7.12
C GLU A 116 -10.33 2.41 6.47
N THR A 117 -9.14 2.30 7.04
CA THR A 117 -8.17 1.24 6.69
C THR A 117 -8.07 0.28 7.86
N VAL A 118 -8.48 -0.97 7.65
CA VAL A 118 -8.45 -2.02 8.67
C VAL A 118 -7.38 -3.05 8.32
N LEU A 119 -6.47 -3.30 9.26
CA LEU A 119 -5.47 -4.36 9.17
C LEU A 119 -5.85 -5.47 10.16
N GLN A 120 -6.40 -6.58 9.66
CA GLN A 120 -6.89 -7.68 10.48
C GLN A 120 -6.05 -8.94 10.27
N ASN A 121 -5.48 -9.47 11.35
CA ASN A 121 -4.63 -10.67 11.30
C ASN A 121 -3.46 -10.55 10.30
N CYS A 122 -2.98 -9.33 10.04
CA CYS A 122 -1.83 -9.09 9.20
C CYS A 122 -0.53 -9.32 9.99
N SER A 123 0.51 -9.77 9.30
CA SER A 123 1.88 -9.75 9.81
C SER A 123 2.56 -8.48 9.36
N ILE A 124 3.01 -7.66 10.31
CA ILE A 124 3.79 -6.44 10.02
C ILE A 124 5.25 -6.73 10.34
N LYS A 125 6.14 -6.58 9.36
CA LYS A 125 7.56 -6.96 9.47
C LYS A 125 8.47 -5.91 8.83
N ALA A 126 9.76 -5.99 9.14
CA ALA A 126 10.81 -5.33 8.40
C ALA A 126 11.44 -6.31 7.41
N THR A 127 11.84 -5.81 6.26
CA THR A 127 12.72 -6.54 5.34
C THR A 127 14.09 -6.81 5.97
N VAL A 128 14.75 -7.88 5.55
CA VAL A 128 16.06 -8.29 6.11
C VAL A 128 17.13 -7.18 6.03
N ASP A 129 17.13 -6.38 4.98
CA ASP A 129 18.03 -5.24 4.83
C ASP A 129 17.69 -4.11 5.82
N LEU A 130 16.41 -3.88 6.10
CA LEU A 130 16.00 -2.91 7.11
C LEU A 130 16.35 -3.40 8.52
N GLU A 131 16.14 -4.68 8.84
CA GLU A 131 16.50 -5.26 10.15
C GLU A 131 17.99 -5.16 10.45
N LYS A 132 18.83 -5.20 9.42
CA LYS A 132 20.30 -5.10 9.53
C LYS A 132 20.81 -3.66 9.46
N SER A 133 19.93 -2.67 9.32
CA SER A 133 20.33 -1.27 9.22
C SER A 133 20.73 -0.72 10.59
N ASP A 134 21.88 -0.04 10.67
CA ASP A 134 22.40 0.57 11.90
C ASP A 134 21.51 1.72 12.46
N ASN A 135 20.42 2.06 11.75
CA ASN A 135 19.50 3.17 12.07
C ASN A 135 18.09 2.71 12.49
N VAL A 136 17.91 1.46 12.94
CA VAL A 136 16.61 1.00 13.47
C VAL A 136 16.42 1.53 14.89
N THR A 137 15.68 2.63 15.02
CA THR A 137 15.04 3.04 16.29
C THR A 137 13.60 2.53 16.27
N MET A 138 13.25 1.61 17.18
CA MET A 138 11.87 1.16 17.40
C MET A 138 11.04 2.22 18.12
#